data_AF-A0A9P8JUP1-F1
#
_entry.id   AF-A0A9P8JUP1-F1
#
_cell.length_a   1.000
_cell.length_b   1.000
_cell.length_c   1.000
_cell.angle_alpha   90.00
_cell.angle_beta   90.00
_cell.angle_gamma   90.00
#
_symmetry.space_group_name_H-M   'P 1'
#
loop_
_entity.id
_entity.type
_entity.pdbx_description
1 polymer ?
#
loop_
_entity_poly.entity_id
_entity_poly.type
_entity_poly.pdbx_seq_one_letter_code
_entity_poly.pdbx_strand_id
1 'polypeptide(L)'
;MDFFLNKPTYGRHYEAVRQELLFLIARVAQALRYKSDWANDEAKFFLTLLNDPEALFMESKRQMRPIYQNRDLKIYAVKWEWALARKLKRLQRPFRLQKPQDWLDCVSITTLLLNREGAQLSPSLLRRYDHTDVETPVRPWIVAELRRRVRQSCNRDPFPGSAWVYTPRGFQYQWFTGEAIPHNLWPPRRGRVNIYIAHQRRWKMYDFRRQTWL
;
A
#
# COMPACT_ATOMS: atom_id res chain seq x y z
N MET A 1 -3.19 17.24 4.41
CA MET A 1 -3.40 16.81 3.02
C MET A 1 -2.03 16.71 2.41
N ASP A 2 -1.62 15.50 2.04
CA ASP A 2 -0.25 15.32 1.56
C ASP A 2 -0.29 15.34 0.03
N PHE A 3 0.62 16.10 -0.59
CA PHE A 3 0.72 16.19 -2.05
C PHE A 3 2.13 15.89 -2.53
N PHE A 4 2.28 15.63 -3.82
CA PHE A 4 3.58 15.65 -4.48
C PHE A 4 3.44 16.24 -5.88
N LEU A 5 4.48 16.93 -6.32
CA LEU A 5 4.57 17.49 -7.67
C LEU A 5 5.35 16.53 -8.57
N ASN A 6 4.91 16.38 -9.82
CA ASN A 6 5.67 15.62 -10.80
C ASN A 6 6.89 16.46 -11.22
N LYS A 7 8.08 16.03 -10.78
CA LYS A 7 9.33 16.72 -11.08
C LYS A 7 9.60 16.86 -12.59
N PRO A 8 9.44 15.81 -13.41
CA PRO A 8 9.57 15.93 -14.87
C PRO A 8 8.72 17.03 -15.50
N THR A 9 7.45 17.18 -15.10
CA THR A 9 6.52 18.20 -15.63
C THR A 9 7.07 19.62 -15.50
N TYR A 10 7.74 19.93 -14.38
CA TYR A 10 8.23 21.30 -14.11
C TYR A 10 9.70 21.49 -14.44
N GLY A 11 10.45 20.41 -14.69
CA GLY A 11 11.86 20.45 -15.07
C GLY A 11 12.70 21.35 -14.16
N ARG A 12 13.42 22.31 -14.75
CA ARG A 12 14.26 23.30 -14.03
C ARG A 12 13.47 24.21 -13.09
N HIS A 13 12.16 24.37 -13.30
CA HIS A 13 11.30 25.25 -12.51
C HIS A 13 10.68 24.54 -11.30
N TYR A 14 10.95 23.24 -11.11
CA TYR A 14 10.34 22.43 -10.05
C TYR A 14 10.44 23.07 -8.67
N GLU A 15 11.63 23.51 -8.25
CA GLU A 15 11.79 24.03 -6.89
C GLU A 15 11.11 25.39 -6.72
N ALA A 16 11.17 26.26 -7.73
CA ALA A 16 10.47 27.55 -7.71
C ALA A 16 8.95 27.35 -7.59
N VAL A 17 8.37 26.46 -8.39
CA VAL A 17 6.93 26.14 -8.35
C VAL A 17 6.55 25.52 -7.00
N ARG A 18 7.39 24.62 -6.47
CA ARG A 18 7.17 23.99 -5.17
C ARG A 18 7.13 25.00 -4.04
N GLN A 19 8.11 25.92 -4.00
CA GLN A 19 8.19 26.94 -2.95
C GLN A 19 7.01 27.90 -3.01
N GLU A 20 6.62 28.35 -4.22
CA GLU A 20 5.45 29.21 -4.39
C GLU A 20 4.16 28.50 -3.94
N LEU A 21 4.00 27.22 -4.27
CA LEU A 21 2.84 26.44 -3.83
C LEU A 21 2.78 26.32 -2.30
N LEU A 22 3.91 26.03 -1.64
CA LEU A 22 3.98 25.95 -0.18
C LEU A 22 3.67 27.31 0.47
N PHE A 23 4.16 28.40 -0.12
CA PHE A 23 3.85 29.75 0.32
C PHE A 23 2.34 30.05 0.22
N LEU A 24 1.70 29.73 -0.91
CA LEU A 24 0.27 29.90 -1.10
C LEU A 24 -0.56 29.05 -0.12
N ILE A 25 -0.16 27.80 0.11
CA ILE A 25 -0.78 26.91 1.10
C ILE A 25 -0.74 27.53 2.51
N ALA A 26 0.41 28.08 2.91
CA ALA A 26 0.58 28.73 4.20
C ALA A 26 -0.27 30.00 4.32
N ARG A 27 -0.37 30.81 3.26
CA ARG A 27 -1.26 31.99 3.23
C ARG A 27 -2.73 31.62 3.39
N VAL A 28 -3.19 30.57 2.69
CA VAL A 28 -4.56 30.05 2.86
C VAL A 28 -4.78 29.55 4.28
N ALA A 29 -3.79 28.86 4.86
CA ALA A 29 -3.85 28.39 6.24
C ALA A 29 -4.07 29.54 7.21
N GLN A 30 -3.30 30.62 7.06
CA GLN A 30 -3.42 31.82 7.89
C GLN A 30 -4.80 32.47 7.74
N ALA A 31 -5.26 32.66 6.50
CA ALA A 31 -6.55 33.30 6.22
C ALA A 31 -7.74 32.51 6.80
N LEU A 32 -7.68 31.18 6.75
CA LEU A 32 -8.75 30.29 7.22
C LEU A 32 -8.53 29.73 8.64
N ARG A 33 -7.47 30.17 9.33
CA ARG A 33 -7.06 29.70 10.66
C ARG A 33 -6.85 28.18 10.73
N TYR A 34 -6.33 27.59 9.65
CA TYR A 34 -5.86 26.21 9.65
C TYR A 34 -4.42 26.12 10.15
N LYS A 35 -3.98 24.91 10.50
CA LYS A 35 -2.56 24.65 10.76
C LYS A 35 -1.75 24.95 9.50
N SER A 36 -0.57 25.55 9.63
CA SER A 36 0.26 25.94 8.48
C SER A 36 0.66 24.76 7.59
N ASP A 37 0.72 23.55 8.15
CA ASP A 37 1.04 22.28 7.50
C ASP A 37 -0.20 21.47 7.08
N TRP A 38 -1.40 22.09 7.08
CA TRP A 38 -2.65 21.43 6.71
C TRP A 38 -2.58 20.78 5.33
N ALA A 39 -1.76 21.33 4.43
CA ALA A 39 -1.27 20.65 3.24
C ALA A 39 0.25 20.73 3.17
N ASN A 40 0.91 19.63 2.84
CA ASN A 40 2.37 19.54 2.82
C ASN A 40 2.85 18.56 1.75
N ASP A 41 4.14 18.62 1.43
CA ASP A 41 4.76 17.75 0.44
C ASP A 41 5.59 16.62 1.07
N GLU A 42 5.32 16.24 2.32
CA GLU A 42 6.03 15.17 3.02
C GLU A 42 5.93 13.83 2.28
N ALA A 43 4.90 13.66 1.44
CA ALA A 43 4.76 12.52 0.55
C ALA A 43 5.96 12.33 -0.40
N LYS A 44 6.75 13.40 -0.65
CA LYS A 44 8.01 13.34 -1.42
C LYS A 44 9.01 12.34 -0.84
N PHE A 45 9.04 12.17 0.49
CA PHE A 45 9.89 11.14 1.10
C PHE A 45 9.47 9.73 0.64
N PHE A 46 8.17 9.46 0.51
CA PHE A 46 7.72 8.14 0.06
C PHE A 46 7.97 7.90 -1.43
N LEU A 47 8.15 8.95 -2.21
CA LEU A 47 8.56 8.82 -3.61
C LEU A 47 10.00 8.35 -3.73
N THR A 48 10.90 8.70 -2.80
CA THR A 48 12.29 8.20 -2.84
C THR A 48 12.39 6.69 -2.56
N LEU A 49 11.31 6.10 -2.04
CA LEU A 49 11.19 4.65 -1.82
C LEU A 49 10.67 3.90 -3.06
N LEU A 50 10.48 4.58 -4.19
CA LEU A 50 10.02 3.98 -5.43
C LEU A 50 11.13 3.95 -6.47
N ASN A 51 11.26 2.83 -7.20
CA ASN A 51 12.14 2.75 -8.37
C ASN A 51 11.74 3.73 -9.47
N ASP A 52 10.43 3.91 -9.65
CA ASP A 52 9.87 4.82 -10.65
C ASP A 52 8.71 5.65 -10.05
N PRO A 53 9.00 6.82 -9.46
CA PRO A 53 7.99 7.75 -8.97
C PRO A 53 7.13 8.37 -10.08
N GLU A 54 7.65 8.45 -11.31
CA GLU A 54 6.93 9.02 -12.45
C GLU A 54 5.83 8.07 -12.91
N ALA A 55 6.08 6.76 -12.93
CA ALA A 55 5.06 5.76 -13.17
C ALA A 55 3.88 5.91 -12.20
N LEU A 56 4.12 6.15 -10.90
CA LEU A 56 3.05 6.39 -9.94
C LEU A 56 2.22 7.63 -10.32
N PHE A 57 2.86 8.72 -10.74
CA PHE A 57 2.16 9.92 -11.18
C PHE A 57 1.31 9.65 -12.43
N MET A 58 1.90 9.00 -13.44
CA MET A 58 1.22 8.69 -14.70
C MET A 58 0.06 7.72 -14.48
N GLU A 59 0.22 6.71 -13.63
CA GLU A 59 -0.84 5.82 -13.23
C GLU A 59 -1.95 6.55 -12.47
N SER A 60 -1.60 7.46 -11.55
CA SER A 60 -2.57 8.30 -10.83
C SER A 60 -3.37 9.20 -11.79
N LYS A 61 -2.70 9.79 -12.78
CA LYS A 61 -3.34 10.59 -13.85
C LYS A 61 -4.27 9.74 -14.72
N ARG A 62 -3.85 8.52 -15.10
CA ARG A 62 -4.63 7.57 -15.92
C ARG A 62 -5.89 7.07 -15.22
N GLN A 63 -5.95 7.08 -13.89
CA GLN A 63 -7.22 6.81 -13.18
C GLN A 63 -8.29 7.86 -13.47
N MET A 64 -7.94 8.99 -14.11
CA MET A 64 -8.83 10.07 -14.56
C MET A 64 -9.77 10.59 -13.47
N ARG A 65 -9.30 10.60 -12.22
CA ARG A 65 -10.03 11.16 -11.08
C ARG A 65 -9.35 12.43 -10.57
N PRO A 66 -9.61 13.58 -11.22
CA PRO A 66 -9.34 14.84 -10.57
C PRO A 66 -10.25 14.95 -9.34
N ILE A 67 -9.66 15.13 -8.16
CA ILE A 67 -10.41 15.50 -6.96
C ILE A 67 -10.73 17.00 -6.97
N TYR A 68 -10.01 17.76 -7.78
CA TYR A 68 -10.27 19.16 -8.06
C TYR A 68 -9.78 19.50 -9.47
N GLN A 69 -10.55 20.31 -10.19
CA GLN A 69 -10.14 20.85 -11.49
C GLN A 69 -10.76 22.22 -11.73
N ASN A 70 -9.93 23.20 -12.07
CA ASN A 70 -10.33 24.47 -12.68
C ASN A 70 -9.41 24.76 -13.89
N ARG A 71 -9.43 26.00 -14.39
CA ARG A 71 -8.61 26.42 -15.55
C ARG A 71 -7.11 26.29 -15.29
N ASP A 72 -6.67 26.53 -14.06
CA ASP A 72 -5.26 26.76 -13.71
C ASP A 72 -4.68 25.65 -12.82
N LEU A 73 -5.52 24.82 -12.21
CA LEU A 73 -5.13 23.80 -11.24
C LEU A 73 -5.95 22.53 -11.44
N LYS A 74 -5.24 21.41 -11.56
CA LYS A 74 -5.82 20.07 -11.57
C LYS A 74 -5.12 19.19 -10.54
N ILE A 75 -5.88 18.73 -9.56
CA ILE A 75 -5.40 17.87 -8.49
C ILE A 75 -5.95 16.48 -8.72
N TYR A 76 -5.06 15.49 -8.84
CA TYR A 76 -5.44 14.08 -9.01
C TYR A 76 -5.39 13.36 -7.67
N ALA A 77 -6.32 12.43 -7.45
CA ALA A 77 -6.12 11.43 -6.42
C ALA A 77 -4.89 10.58 -6.77
N VAL A 78 -4.04 10.31 -5.78
CA VAL A 78 -2.99 9.30 -5.96
C VAL A 78 -3.62 7.93 -6.19
N LYS A 79 -2.93 7.06 -6.93
CA LYS A 79 -3.31 5.67 -7.14
C LYS A 79 -3.73 4.99 -5.83
N TRP A 80 -4.98 4.53 -5.77
CA TRP A 80 -5.60 3.97 -4.57
C TRP A 80 -4.84 2.77 -4.00
N GLU A 81 -4.28 1.93 -4.86
CA GLU A 81 -3.45 0.79 -4.50
C GLU A 81 -2.19 1.21 -3.74
N TRP A 82 -1.56 2.31 -4.19
CA TRP A 82 -0.42 2.90 -3.49
C TRP A 82 -0.84 3.49 -2.15
N ALA A 83 -1.94 4.26 -2.14
CA ALA A 83 -2.48 4.83 -0.91
C ALA A 83 -2.80 3.76 0.15
N LEU A 84 -3.41 2.64 -0.26
CA LEU A 84 -3.68 1.50 0.61
C LEU A 84 -2.40 0.90 1.18
N ALA A 85 -1.44 0.56 0.33
CA ALA A 85 -0.16 -0.01 0.76
C ALA A 85 0.55 0.91 1.77
N ARG A 86 0.63 2.22 1.47
CA ARG A 86 1.22 3.23 2.37
C ARG A 86 0.52 3.29 3.72
N LYS A 87 -0.82 3.30 3.75
CA LYS A 87 -1.58 3.34 5.01
C LYS A 87 -1.39 2.07 5.83
N LEU A 88 -1.36 0.89 5.20
CA LEU A 88 -1.10 -0.38 5.88
C LEU A 88 0.32 -0.43 6.46
N LYS A 89 1.33 0.02 5.72
CA LYS A 89 2.71 0.16 6.23
C LYS A 89 2.81 1.17 7.37
N ARG A 90 2.00 2.23 7.35
CA ARG A 90 1.91 3.21 8.45
C ARG A 90 1.31 2.60 9.73
N LEU A 91 0.32 1.72 9.61
CA LEU A 91 -0.35 1.06 10.75
C LEU A 91 0.57 0.09 11.53
N GLN A 92 1.58 -0.49 10.88
CA GLN A 92 2.55 -1.38 11.54
C GLN A 92 3.79 -0.68 12.10
N ARG A 93 3.91 0.65 11.95
CA ARG A 93 5.09 1.35 12.47
C ARG A 93 5.13 1.23 14.00
N PRO A 94 6.24 0.73 14.57
CA PRO A 94 6.38 0.67 16.01
C PRO A 94 6.31 2.10 16.58
N PHE A 95 5.76 2.24 17.79
CA PHE A 95 5.65 3.51 18.52
C PHE A 95 4.71 4.57 17.94
N ARG A 96 3.94 4.25 16.89
CA ARG A 96 2.85 5.12 16.43
C ARG A 96 1.52 4.69 17.05
N LEU A 97 0.87 5.62 17.76
CA LEU A 97 -0.54 5.47 18.16
C LEU A 97 -1.41 5.31 16.91
N GLN A 98 -2.01 4.14 16.75
CA GLN A 98 -2.94 3.88 15.66
C GLN A 98 -4.21 4.70 15.89
N LYS A 99 -4.52 5.62 14.99
CA LYS A 99 -5.79 6.36 15.06
C LYS A 99 -6.89 5.47 14.48
N PRO A 100 -8.09 5.41 15.08
CA PRO A 100 -9.23 4.68 14.49
C PRO A 100 -9.50 5.07 13.03
N GLN A 101 -9.28 6.35 12.70
CA GLN A 101 -9.37 6.90 11.35
C GLN A 101 -8.46 6.17 10.34
N ASP A 102 -7.25 5.76 10.74
CA ASP A 102 -6.30 5.08 9.85
C ASP A 102 -6.86 3.75 9.34
N TRP A 103 -7.58 3.01 10.20
CA TRP A 103 -8.27 1.78 9.83
C TRP A 103 -9.51 2.04 8.97
N LEU A 104 -10.29 3.07 9.29
CA LEU A 104 -11.46 3.46 8.48
C LEU A 104 -11.05 3.84 7.05
N ASP A 105 -9.94 4.55 6.90
CA ASP A 105 -9.38 4.88 5.59
C ASP A 105 -8.98 3.61 4.83
N CYS A 106 -8.29 2.66 5.50
CA CYS A 106 -7.88 1.40 4.87
C CYS A 106 -9.09 0.58 4.41
N VAL A 107 -10.12 0.46 5.26
CA VAL A 107 -11.37 -0.25 4.92
C VAL A 107 -12.07 0.45 3.76
N SER A 108 -12.21 1.77 3.80
CA SER A 108 -12.84 2.56 2.74
C SER A 108 -12.13 2.40 1.39
N ILE A 109 -10.79 2.52 1.38
CA ILE A 109 -10.00 2.34 0.15
C ILE A 109 -10.10 0.90 -0.36
N THR A 110 -10.05 -0.08 0.54
CA THR A 110 -10.17 -1.50 0.16
C THR A 110 -11.52 -1.80 -0.45
N THR A 111 -12.62 -1.33 0.17
CA THR A 111 -13.98 -1.46 -0.37
C THR A 111 -14.13 -0.74 -1.71
N LEU A 112 -13.53 0.43 -1.87
CA LEU A 112 -13.50 1.15 -3.14
C LEU A 112 -12.78 0.38 -4.23
N LEU A 113 -11.62 -0.22 -3.94
CA LEU A 113 -10.87 -1.06 -4.88
C LEU A 113 -11.68 -2.32 -5.23
N LEU A 114 -12.28 -2.96 -4.24
CA LEU A 114 -13.17 -4.11 -4.41
C LEU A 114 -14.44 -3.79 -5.22
N ASN A 115 -14.91 -2.56 -5.25
CA ASN A 115 -16.03 -2.18 -6.11
C ASN A 115 -15.59 -1.92 -7.55
N ARG A 116 -14.29 -1.69 -7.79
CA ARG A 116 -13.73 -1.41 -9.12
C ARG A 116 -13.15 -2.63 -9.82
N GLU A 117 -12.37 -3.43 -9.09
CA GLU A 117 -11.63 -4.57 -9.63
C GLU A 117 -12.45 -5.88 -9.63
N GLY A 118 -13.68 -5.83 -9.13
CA GLY A 118 -14.55 -7.00 -8.98
C GLY A 118 -14.42 -7.66 -7.60
N ALA A 119 -14.75 -8.94 -7.48
CA ALA A 119 -14.98 -9.60 -6.19
C ALA A 119 -13.78 -9.57 -5.21
N GLN A 120 -12.54 -9.51 -5.70
CA GLN A 120 -11.30 -9.72 -4.93
C GLN A 120 -10.16 -8.80 -5.40
N LEU A 121 -9.20 -8.52 -4.51
CA LEU A 121 -7.97 -7.80 -4.85
C LEU A 121 -6.83 -8.76 -5.10
N SER A 122 -5.97 -8.42 -6.07
CA SER A 122 -4.73 -9.15 -6.28
C SER A 122 -3.81 -8.97 -5.07
N PRO A 123 -3.28 -10.05 -4.49
CA PRO A 123 -2.29 -9.95 -3.43
C PRO A 123 -0.99 -9.26 -3.87
N SER A 124 -0.67 -9.25 -5.16
CA SER A 124 0.50 -8.55 -5.69
C SER A 124 0.45 -7.04 -5.43
N LEU A 125 -0.75 -6.48 -5.20
CA LEU A 125 -0.97 -5.08 -4.83
C LEU A 125 -0.12 -4.65 -3.63
N LEU A 126 -0.04 -5.51 -2.60
CA LEU A 126 0.67 -5.17 -1.36
C LEU A 126 2.20 -5.14 -1.54
N ARG A 127 2.72 -5.83 -2.57
CA ARG A 127 4.17 -5.93 -2.86
C ARG A 127 4.64 -4.94 -3.92
N ARG A 128 3.71 -4.41 -4.73
CA ARG A 128 4.01 -3.54 -5.88
C ARG A 128 4.85 -2.32 -5.51
N TYR A 129 4.87 -1.93 -4.24
CA TYR A 129 5.58 -0.76 -3.74
C TYR A 129 6.63 -1.09 -2.66
N ASP A 130 7.14 -2.33 -2.68
CA ASP A 130 8.27 -2.80 -1.86
C ASP A 130 9.56 -2.76 -2.69
N HIS A 131 9.92 -1.58 -3.21
CA HIS A 131 11.08 -1.41 -4.09
C HIS A 131 12.41 -1.29 -3.35
N THR A 132 12.37 -0.92 -2.06
CA THR A 132 13.56 -0.70 -1.22
C THR A 132 13.43 -1.49 0.08
N ASP A 133 14.55 -1.95 0.63
CA ASP A 133 14.58 -2.61 1.95
C ASP A 133 14.44 -1.63 3.14
N VAL A 134 14.39 -0.32 2.87
CA VAL A 134 14.25 0.74 3.89
C VAL A 134 12.94 0.63 4.66
N GLU A 135 11.85 0.22 4.00
CA GLU A 135 10.55 0.10 4.64
C GLU A 135 10.11 -1.34 4.75
N THR A 136 9.72 -1.76 5.96
CA THR A 136 9.20 -3.09 6.17
C THR A 136 7.93 -3.31 5.35
N PRO A 137 7.86 -4.40 4.57
CA PRO A 137 6.65 -4.77 3.86
C PRO A 137 5.43 -4.97 4.77
N VAL A 138 4.22 -4.91 4.20
CA VAL A 138 2.96 -5.07 4.94
C VAL A 138 2.88 -6.44 5.64
N ARG A 139 2.89 -6.43 6.98
CA ARG A 139 2.93 -7.65 7.81
C ARG A 139 1.61 -8.44 7.74
N PRO A 140 1.65 -9.78 7.91
CA PRO A 140 0.46 -10.62 7.76
C PRO A 140 -0.66 -10.28 8.74
N TRP A 141 -0.31 -9.90 9.98
CA TRP A 141 -1.30 -9.55 10.99
C TRP A 141 -2.05 -8.25 10.65
N ILE A 142 -1.43 -7.29 9.97
CA ILE A 142 -2.11 -6.10 9.43
C ILE A 142 -3.13 -6.50 8.38
N VAL A 143 -2.77 -7.42 7.49
CA VAL A 143 -3.67 -7.88 6.42
C VAL A 143 -4.81 -8.71 6.99
N ALA A 144 -4.55 -9.56 7.98
CA ALA A 144 -5.58 -10.30 8.68
C ALA A 144 -6.59 -9.36 9.38
N GLU A 145 -6.11 -8.30 10.01
CA GLU A 145 -6.95 -7.29 10.63
C GLU A 145 -7.75 -6.48 9.60
N LEU A 146 -7.13 -6.10 8.47
CA LEU A 146 -7.84 -5.47 7.36
C LEU A 146 -8.96 -6.37 6.84
N ARG A 147 -8.68 -7.65 6.58
CA ARG A 147 -9.68 -8.63 6.12
C ARG A 147 -10.84 -8.74 7.11
N ARG A 148 -10.53 -8.83 8.40
CA ARG A 148 -11.55 -8.88 9.47
C ARG A 148 -12.46 -7.66 9.41
N ARG A 149 -11.89 -6.45 9.32
CA ARG A 149 -12.66 -5.19 9.30
C ARG A 149 -13.46 -5.01 8.01
N VAL A 150 -12.89 -5.33 6.86
CA VAL A 150 -13.60 -5.27 5.57
C VAL A 150 -14.76 -6.25 5.56
N ARG A 151 -14.57 -7.48 6.07
CA ARG A 151 -15.65 -8.46 6.21
C ARG A 151 -16.76 -7.97 7.13
N GLN A 152 -16.43 -7.30 8.24
CA GLN A 152 -17.43 -6.67 9.11
C GLN A 152 -18.16 -5.51 8.43
N SER A 153 -17.49 -4.76 7.56
CA SER A 153 -18.04 -3.56 6.94
C SER A 153 -18.91 -3.85 5.71
N CYS A 154 -18.56 -4.83 4.88
CA CYS A 154 -19.22 -5.07 3.60
C CYS A 154 -19.40 -6.56 3.25
N ASN A 155 -19.20 -7.47 4.20
CA ASN A 155 -19.35 -8.93 4.04
C ASN A 155 -18.55 -9.54 2.87
N ARG A 156 -17.40 -8.93 2.54
CA ARG A 156 -16.49 -9.40 1.49
C ARG A 156 -15.11 -9.69 2.08
N ASP A 157 -14.44 -10.70 1.54
CA ASP A 157 -13.02 -10.94 1.82
C ASP A 157 -12.19 -10.26 0.73
N PRO A 158 -11.34 -9.28 1.04
CA PRO A 158 -10.53 -8.61 0.02
C PRO A 158 -9.46 -9.51 -0.58
N PHE A 159 -9.06 -10.58 0.10
CA PHE A 159 -8.00 -11.50 -0.33
C PHE A 159 -8.41 -12.96 -0.08
N PRO A 160 -9.45 -13.48 -0.74
CA PRO A 160 -9.92 -14.85 -0.55
C PRO A 160 -8.82 -15.84 -1.00
N GLY A 161 -8.72 -16.99 -0.34
CA GLY A 161 -7.73 -18.04 -0.68
C GLY A 161 -6.27 -17.75 -0.29
N SER A 162 -5.95 -16.60 0.31
CA SER A 162 -4.56 -16.24 0.64
C SER A 162 -4.02 -16.90 1.93
N ALA A 163 -2.85 -17.54 1.84
CA ALA A 163 -2.05 -18.05 2.97
C ALA A 163 -0.67 -17.37 3.03
N TRP A 164 -0.09 -17.30 4.24
CA TRP A 164 1.13 -16.53 4.54
C TRP A 164 2.26 -17.49 4.94
N VAL A 165 3.52 -17.20 4.58
CA VAL A 165 4.67 -18.01 4.99
C VAL A 165 5.74 -17.12 5.60
N TYR A 166 6.28 -17.52 6.75
CA TYR A 166 7.39 -16.85 7.40
C TYR A 166 8.71 -17.52 7.01
N THR A 167 9.75 -16.74 6.73
CA THR A 167 11.10 -17.32 6.60
C THR A 167 12.17 -16.52 7.36
N PRO A 168 13.23 -17.17 7.87
CA PRO A 168 14.21 -16.53 8.76
C PRO A 168 15.14 -15.50 8.10
N ARG A 169 15.30 -15.53 6.77
CA ARG A 169 16.24 -14.66 6.03
C ARG A 169 15.62 -13.37 5.50
N GLY A 170 14.51 -12.94 6.08
CA GLY A 170 13.76 -11.78 5.64
C GLY A 170 12.40 -12.13 5.05
N PHE A 171 11.60 -11.08 4.88
CA PHE A 171 10.20 -11.14 4.49
C PHE A 171 10.07 -11.44 2.99
N GLN A 172 10.03 -12.70 2.59
CA GLN A 172 9.73 -13.08 1.19
C GLN A 172 8.30 -13.63 1.10
N TYR A 173 7.38 -12.82 0.57
CA TYR A 173 6.01 -13.24 0.27
C TYR A 173 6.00 -14.30 -0.84
N GLN A 174 5.34 -15.43 -0.61
CA GLN A 174 4.87 -16.29 -1.69
C GLN A 174 3.37 -16.54 -1.51
N TRP A 175 2.60 -16.20 -2.54
CA TRP A 175 1.14 -16.27 -2.52
C TRP A 175 0.69 -17.66 -2.93
N PHE A 176 -0.13 -18.26 -2.09
CA PHE A 176 -1.04 -19.34 -2.49
C PHE A 176 -2.24 -18.64 -3.12
N THR A 177 -2.35 -18.66 -4.44
CA THR A 177 -3.67 -18.73 -5.04
C THR A 177 -4.28 -20.05 -4.56
N GLY A 178 -5.60 -20.20 -4.50
CA GLY A 178 -6.24 -21.49 -4.16
C GLY A 178 -5.94 -22.63 -5.15
N GLU A 179 -4.96 -22.46 -6.04
CA GLU A 179 -4.37 -23.47 -6.88
C GLU A 179 -3.06 -23.92 -6.23
N ALA A 180 -2.80 -25.23 -6.19
CA ALA A 180 -1.53 -25.77 -5.74
C ALA A 180 -0.39 -24.98 -6.41
N ILE A 181 0.48 -24.34 -5.62
CA ILE A 181 1.63 -23.61 -6.17
C ILE A 181 2.42 -24.63 -7.01
N PRO A 182 2.55 -24.41 -8.33
CA PRO A 182 3.43 -25.23 -9.15
C PRO A 182 4.83 -25.23 -8.49
N HIS A 183 5.35 -26.41 -8.19
CA HIS A 183 6.55 -26.56 -7.35
C HIS A 183 7.77 -25.77 -7.84
N ASN A 184 7.80 -25.42 -9.12
CA ASN A 184 8.81 -24.59 -9.77
C ASN A 184 8.82 -23.11 -9.35
N LEU A 185 7.79 -22.62 -8.64
CA LEU A 185 7.73 -21.24 -8.12
C LEU A 185 8.19 -21.10 -6.66
N TRP A 186 8.49 -22.21 -5.99
CA TRP A 186 9.07 -22.19 -4.66
C TRP A 186 10.56 -21.82 -4.74
N PRO A 187 11.12 -21.09 -3.75
CA PRO A 187 12.55 -20.86 -3.71
C PRO A 187 13.18 -22.24 -3.54
N PRO A 188 14.30 -22.53 -4.22
CA PRO A 188 14.98 -23.80 -4.05
C PRO A 188 15.41 -23.94 -2.59
N ARG A 189 14.64 -24.70 -1.82
CA ARG A 189 14.89 -25.01 -0.42
C ARG A 189 14.95 -26.51 -0.27
N ARG A 190 16.03 -26.99 0.34
CA ARG A 190 16.16 -28.41 0.72
C ARG A 190 15.59 -28.58 2.12
N GLY A 191 14.65 -29.52 2.28
CA GLY A 191 14.19 -29.99 3.59
C GLY A 191 12.81 -29.49 4.02
N ARG A 192 12.55 -29.55 5.33
CA ARG A 192 11.26 -29.19 5.93
C ARG A 192 11.29 -27.76 6.45
N VAL A 193 10.19 -27.02 6.28
CA VAL A 193 10.07 -25.65 6.78
C VAL A 193 8.74 -25.49 7.51
N ASN A 194 8.77 -24.80 8.65
CA ASN A 194 7.56 -24.39 9.35
C ASN A 194 6.94 -23.17 8.66
N ILE A 195 5.66 -23.29 8.31
CA ILE A 195 4.87 -22.29 7.61
C ILE A 195 3.69 -21.90 8.49
N TYR A 196 3.52 -20.60 8.75
CA TYR A 196 2.43 -20.09 9.57
C TYR A 196 1.17 -19.82 8.72
N ILE A 197 0.19 -20.72 8.79
CA ILE A 197 -1.05 -20.59 8.03
C ILE A 197 -1.98 -19.60 8.76
N ALA A 198 -1.97 -18.33 8.34
CA ALA A 198 -2.64 -17.26 9.08
C ALA A 198 -4.16 -17.43 9.21
N HIS A 199 -4.86 -17.99 8.22
CA HIS A 199 -6.30 -18.22 8.33
C HIS A 199 -6.65 -19.32 9.34
N GLN A 200 -5.71 -20.23 9.63
CA GLN A 200 -5.85 -21.29 10.64
C GLN A 200 -5.14 -20.93 11.95
N ARG A 201 -4.45 -19.78 12.00
CA ARG A 201 -3.63 -19.33 13.13
C ARG A 201 -2.66 -20.39 13.67
N ARG A 202 -2.17 -21.29 12.83
CA ARG A 202 -1.31 -22.41 13.23
C ARG A 202 -0.08 -22.54 12.35
N TRP A 203 0.98 -23.10 12.92
CA TRP A 203 2.13 -23.57 12.18
C TRP A 203 1.82 -24.94 11.57
N LYS A 204 2.16 -25.12 10.29
CA LYS A 204 2.23 -26.43 9.62
C LYS A 204 3.60 -26.61 9.01
N MET A 205 4.06 -27.84 8.98
CA MET A 205 5.35 -28.16 8.39
C MET A 205 5.14 -28.51 6.91
N TYR A 206 5.97 -27.98 6.03
CA TYR A 206 5.96 -28.32 4.62
C TYR A 206 7.30 -28.96 4.25
N ASP A 207 7.25 -30.14 3.65
CA ASP A 207 8.44 -30.86 3.19
C ASP A 207 8.69 -30.52 1.73
N PHE A 208 9.71 -29.71 1.44
CA PHE A 208 10.06 -29.31 0.08
C PHE A 208 10.66 -30.45 -0.75
N ARG A 209 11.19 -31.50 -0.10
CA ARG A 209 11.71 -32.68 -0.82
C ARG A 209 10.56 -33.56 -1.28
N ARG A 210 9.56 -33.74 -0.41
CA ARG A 210 8.38 -34.58 -0.70
C ARG A 210 7.25 -33.81 -1.37
N GLN A 211 7.34 -32.48 -1.37
CA GLN A 211 6.32 -31.58 -1.91
C GLN A 211 4.97 -31.70 -1.20
N THR A 212 4.96 -32.12 0.07
CA THR A 212 3.74 -32.37 0.86
C THR A 212 3.71 -31.57 2.16
N TRP A 213 2.49 -31.31 2.63
CA TRP A 213 2.26 -30.86 4.01
C TRP A 213 2.43 -32.02 4.99
N LEU A 214 3.02 -31.74 6.14
CA LEU A 214 3.15 -32.63 7.29
C LEU A 214 2.29 -32.10 8.45
#